data_AF-A0A1F8JKP9-F1
#
_entry.id   AF-A0A1F8JKP9-F1
#
_cell.length_a   1.000
_cell.length_b   1.000
_cell.length_c   1.000
_cell.angle_alpha   90.00
_cell.angle_beta   90.00
_cell.angle_gamma   90.00
#
_symmetry.space_group_name_H-M   'P 1'
#
loop_
_entity.id
_entity.type
_entity.pdbx_description
1 polymer ?
#
loop_
_entity_poly.entity_id
_entity_poly.type
_entity_poly.pdbx_seq_one_letter_code
_entity_poly.pdbx_strand_id
1 'polypeptide(L)'
;MEAAKDRVKKICDALRKEALEPARAEAAKIIEAAEKEAWRIRDEAKSESEAMLNETHHKIQREQEIFETSLSQASRQAIEFLKQKIEESLFQPALKEMIERQTKDPKVLSELITAVVRAIDREGASVNLSVAIPAQISADRVNALLSSQILERLKEKGVLLSSLGGGIEVKLLDEKMTIDLSAETLKELVATYIRKDFRKLFFG
;
A
#
# COMPACT_ATOMS: atom_id res chain seq x y z
N MET A 1 47.17 -52.12 -88.07
CA MET A 1 46.70 -50.89 -87.39
C MET A 1 45.45 -51.10 -86.53
N GLU A 2 44.61 -52.11 -86.81
CA GLU A 2 43.32 -52.33 -86.12
C GLU A 2 43.46 -52.85 -84.67
N ALA A 3 44.36 -53.80 -84.42
CA ALA A 3 44.58 -54.40 -83.10
C ALA A 3 45.12 -53.42 -82.02
N ALA A 4 45.87 -52.38 -82.41
CA ALA A 4 46.36 -51.36 -81.49
C ALA A 4 45.23 -50.41 -81.05
N LYS A 5 44.35 -50.06 -81.99
CA LYS A 5 43.17 -49.22 -81.74
C LYS A 5 42.18 -49.92 -80.80
N ASP A 6 42.05 -51.23 -80.92
CA ASP A 6 41.15 -52.05 -80.10
C ASP A 6 41.69 -52.27 -78.66
N ARG A 7 43.01 -52.38 -78.49
CA ARG A 7 43.66 -52.39 -77.16
C ARG A 7 43.49 -51.06 -76.42
N VAL A 8 43.68 -49.93 -77.10
CA VAL A 8 43.47 -48.60 -76.50
C VAL A 8 42.01 -48.42 -76.11
N LYS A 9 41.07 -48.86 -76.96
CA LYS A 9 39.63 -48.85 -76.64
C LYS A 9 39.32 -49.65 -75.38
N LYS A 10 39.81 -50.89 -75.28
CA LYS A 10 39.62 -51.74 -74.08
C LYS A 10 40.20 -51.12 -72.81
N ILE A 11 41.36 -50.47 -72.88
CA ILE A 11 41.97 -49.79 -71.72
C ILE A 11 41.14 -48.56 -71.35
N CYS A 12 40.69 -47.75 -72.31
CA CYS A 12 39.82 -46.61 -72.05
C CYS A 12 38.45 -47.04 -71.47
N ASP A 13 37.89 -48.14 -71.97
CA ASP A 13 36.62 -48.69 -71.49
C ASP A 13 36.76 -49.28 -70.08
N ALA A 14 37.88 -49.96 -69.79
CA ALA A 14 38.21 -50.43 -68.44
C ALA A 14 38.44 -49.27 -67.48
N LEU A 15 39.22 -48.25 -67.86
CA LEU A 15 39.46 -47.06 -67.03
C LEU A 15 38.17 -46.28 -66.77
N ARG A 16 37.28 -46.20 -67.77
CA ARG A 16 35.96 -45.60 -67.63
C ARG A 16 35.10 -46.38 -66.64
N LYS A 17 35.05 -47.71 -66.77
CA LYS A 17 34.17 -48.57 -65.96
C LYS A 17 34.69 -48.80 -64.54
N GLU A 18 36.00 -48.94 -64.36
CA GLU A 18 36.64 -49.30 -63.09
C GLU A 18 37.05 -48.09 -62.26
N ALA A 19 37.24 -46.91 -62.87
CA ALA A 19 37.67 -45.71 -62.15
C ALA A 19 36.72 -44.51 -62.33
N LEU A 20 36.29 -44.21 -63.56
CA LEU A 20 35.52 -42.99 -63.82
C LEU A 20 34.06 -43.06 -63.33
N GLU A 21 33.38 -44.18 -63.59
CA GLU A 21 31.99 -44.37 -63.14
C GLU A 21 31.87 -44.49 -61.60
N PRO A 22 32.74 -45.24 -60.89
CA PRO A 22 32.76 -45.22 -59.42
C PRO A 22 33.03 -43.84 -58.84
N ALA A 23 33.98 -43.09 -59.39
CA ALA A 23 34.28 -41.72 -58.93
C ALA A 23 33.11 -40.75 -59.15
N ARG A 24 32.37 -40.89 -60.27
CA ARG A 24 31.13 -40.11 -60.50
C ARG A 24 30.03 -40.48 -59.52
N ALA A 25 29.86 -41.76 -59.21
CA ALA A 25 28.90 -42.22 -58.23
C ALA A 25 29.24 -41.71 -56.82
N GLU A 26 30.52 -41.69 -56.45
CA GLU A 26 30.99 -41.16 -55.17
C GLU A 26 30.83 -39.64 -55.08
N ALA A 27 31.18 -38.90 -56.14
CA ALA A 27 30.93 -37.47 -56.22
C ALA A 27 29.44 -37.13 -56.10
N ALA A 28 28.57 -37.90 -56.75
CA ALA A 28 27.12 -37.74 -56.64
C ALA A 28 26.63 -37.98 -55.19
N LYS A 29 27.16 -39.00 -54.50
CA LYS A 29 26.86 -39.26 -53.08
C LYS A 29 27.31 -38.12 -52.17
N ILE A 30 28.48 -37.54 -52.43
CA ILE A 30 29.00 -36.40 -51.64
C ILE A 30 28.09 -35.18 -51.83
N ILE A 31 27.67 -34.89 -53.06
CA ILE A 31 26.75 -33.79 -53.35
C ILE A 31 25.40 -34.02 -52.67
N GLU A 32 24.83 -35.22 -52.79
CA GLU A 32 23.55 -35.57 -52.15
C GLU A 32 23.64 -35.45 -50.62
N ALA A 33 24.75 -35.88 -50.00
CA ALA A 33 24.96 -35.75 -48.57
C ALA A 33 25.10 -34.28 -48.14
N ALA A 34 25.83 -33.46 -48.92
CA ALA A 34 25.98 -32.04 -48.66
C ALA A 34 24.66 -31.28 -48.81
N GLU A 35 23.83 -31.63 -49.79
CA GLU A 35 22.49 -31.05 -49.98
C GLU A 35 21.55 -31.40 -48.82
N LYS A 36 21.56 -32.66 -48.37
CA LYS A 36 20.78 -33.08 -47.19
C LYS A 36 21.22 -32.35 -45.92
N GLU A 37 22.52 -32.20 -45.71
CA GLU A 37 23.04 -31.50 -44.54
C GLU A 37 22.74 -30.00 -44.59
N ALA A 38 22.86 -29.37 -45.76
CA ALA A 38 22.47 -27.97 -45.95
C ALA A 38 20.97 -27.76 -45.71
N TRP A 39 20.13 -28.71 -46.13
CA TRP A 39 18.70 -28.68 -45.84
C TRP A 39 18.44 -28.81 -44.33
N ARG A 40 19.10 -29.76 -43.65
CA ARG A 40 18.98 -29.96 -42.20
C ARG A 40 19.34 -28.69 -41.42
N ILE A 41 20.48 -28.07 -41.75
CA ILE A 41 20.93 -26.84 -41.09
C ILE A 41 19.91 -25.69 -41.28
N ARG A 42 19.33 -25.57 -42.48
CA ARG A 42 18.32 -24.53 -42.75
C ARG A 42 17.01 -24.80 -42.01
N ASP A 43 16.58 -26.06 -41.94
CA ASP A 43 15.36 -26.45 -41.23
C ASP A 43 15.51 -26.22 -39.72
N GLU A 44 16.65 -26.61 -39.14
CA GLU A 44 16.99 -26.36 -37.74
C GLU A 44 17.04 -24.86 -37.42
N ALA A 45 17.75 -24.06 -38.22
CA ALA A 45 17.82 -22.62 -38.03
C ALA A 45 16.43 -21.95 -38.13
N LYS A 46 15.56 -22.45 -39.02
CA LYS A 46 14.18 -21.97 -39.13
C LYS A 46 13.36 -22.34 -37.90
N SER A 47 13.43 -23.60 -37.46
CA SER A 47 12.72 -24.07 -36.27
C SER A 47 13.17 -23.31 -35.01
N GLU A 48 14.47 -23.07 -34.84
CA GLU A 48 15.01 -22.28 -33.72
C GLU A 48 14.53 -20.83 -33.78
N SER A 49 14.51 -20.22 -34.97
CA SER A 49 14.01 -18.86 -35.15
C SER A 49 12.51 -18.76 -34.83
N GLU A 50 11.70 -19.72 -35.25
CA GLU A 50 10.27 -19.77 -34.94
C GLU A 50 10.02 -19.96 -33.44
N ALA A 51 10.79 -20.84 -32.79
CA ALA A 51 10.73 -21.05 -31.35
C ALA A 51 11.09 -19.78 -30.57
N MET A 52 12.16 -19.09 -30.97
CA MET A 52 12.59 -17.83 -30.36
C MET A 52 11.52 -16.74 -30.51
N LEU A 53 10.94 -16.59 -31.71
CA LEU A 53 9.87 -15.62 -31.96
C LEU A 53 8.64 -15.91 -31.10
N ASN A 54 8.24 -17.17 -30.96
CA ASN A 54 7.12 -17.55 -30.13
C ASN A 54 7.38 -17.28 -28.64
N GLU A 55 8.58 -17.60 -28.14
CA GLU A 55 8.98 -17.31 -26.77
C GLU A 55 9.00 -15.79 -26.50
N THR A 56 9.55 -15.00 -27.42
CA THR A 56 9.55 -13.53 -27.32
C THR A 56 8.12 -12.99 -27.32
N HIS A 57 7.23 -13.51 -28.17
CA HIS A 57 5.84 -13.07 -28.19
C HIS A 57 5.14 -13.35 -26.85
N HIS A 58 5.31 -14.55 -26.30
CA HIS A 58 4.77 -14.89 -24.98
C HIS A 58 5.34 -14.03 -23.85
N LYS A 59 6.64 -13.69 -23.89
CA LYS A 59 7.24 -12.76 -22.92
C LYS A 59 6.62 -11.37 -23.01
N ILE A 60 6.49 -10.82 -24.22
CA ILE A 60 5.88 -9.50 -24.44
C ILE A 60 4.44 -9.47 -23.94
N GLN A 61 3.63 -10.50 -24.26
CA GLN A 61 2.25 -10.59 -23.78
C GLN A 61 2.20 -10.60 -22.24
N ARG A 62 3.05 -11.41 -21.60
CA ARG A 62 3.12 -11.47 -20.13
C ARG A 62 3.56 -10.13 -19.53
N GLU A 63 4.53 -9.45 -20.13
CA GLU A 63 4.97 -8.13 -19.67
C GLU A 63 3.86 -7.08 -19.80
N GLN A 64 3.07 -7.12 -20.88
CA GLN A 64 1.91 -6.26 -21.07
C GLN A 64 0.84 -6.49 -19.98
N GLU A 65 0.50 -7.75 -19.70
CA GLU A 65 -0.45 -8.11 -18.63
C GLU A 65 0.02 -7.61 -17.24
N ILE A 66 1.31 -7.78 -16.94
CA ILE A 66 1.93 -7.29 -15.70
C ILE A 66 1.88 -5.76 -15.65
N PHE A 67 2.17 -5.09 -16.76
CA PHE A 67 2.17 -3.64 -16.85
C PHE A 67 0.77 -3.07 -16.64
N GLU A 68 -0.25 -3.62 -17.31
CA GLU A 68 -1.65 -3.20 -17.15
C GLU A 68 -2.13 -3.37 -15.71
N THR A 69 -1.81 -4.51 -15.10
CA THR A 69 -2.14 -4.78 -13.69
C THR A 69 -1.47 -3.77 -12.76
N SER A 70 -0.18 -3.51 -12.99
CA SER A 70 0.62 -2.59 -12.19
C SER A 70 0.11 -1.15 -12.32
N LEU A 71 -0.27 -0.73 -13.53
CA LEU A 71 -0.84 0.60 -13.80
C LEU A 71 -2.20 0.78 -13.12
N SER A 72 -3.06 -0.24 -13.19
CA SER A 72 -4.36 -0.26 -12.50
C SER A 72 -4.19 -0.16 -10.98
N GLN A 73 -3.23 -0.91 -10.42
CA GLN A 73 -2.90 -0.84 -9.00
C GLN A 73 -2.37 0.54 -8.59
N ALA A 74 -1.42 1.10 -9.34
CA ALA A 74 -0.88 2.42 -9.08
C ALA A 74 -1.98 3.50 -9.12
N SER A 75 -2.92 3.39 -10.06
CA SER A 75 -4.06 4.31 -10.16
C SER A 75 -4.97 4.23 -8.92
N ARG A 76 -5.29 3.01 -8.46
CA ARG A 76 -6.08 2.82 -7.22
C ARG A 76 -5.36 3.36 -5.99
N GLN A 77 -4.05 3.12 -5.89
CA GLN A 77 -3.23 3.64 -4.80
C GLN A 77 -3.15 5.16 -4.80
N ALA A 78 -3.02 5.79 -5.97
CA ALA A 78 -3.02 7.25 -6.10
C ALA A 78 -4.35 7.86 -5.63
N ILE A 79 -5.48 7.24 -5.97
CA ILE A 79 -6.81 7.67 -5.49
C ILE A 79 -6.93 7.54 -3.98
N GLU A 80 -6.53 6.40 -3.40
CA GLU A 80 -6.61 6.21 -1.95
C GLU A 80 -5.68 7.18 -1.20
N PHE A 81 -4.47 7.40 -1.72
CA PHE A 81 -3.55 8.38 -1.18
C PHE A 81 -4.13 9.79 -1.18
N LEU A 82 -4.81 10.18 -2.26
CA LEU A 82 -5.49 11.47 -2.34
C LEU A 82 -6.63 11.57 -1.30
N LYS A 83 -7.45 10.53 -1.16
CA LYS A 83 -8.52 10.48 -0.14
C LYS A 83 -7.96 10.65 1.26
N GLN A 84 -6.86 9.96 1.57
CA GLN A 84 -6.16 10.10 2.84
C GLN A 84 -5.63 11.53 3.05
N LYS A 85 -5.02 12.13 2.03
CA LYS A 85 -4.52 13.51 2.13
C LYS A 85 -5.63 14.53 2.36
N ILE A 86 -6.79 14.34 1.75
CA ILE A 86 -7.98 15.17 2.00
C ILE A 86 -8.43 15.04 3.46
N GLU A 87 -8.47 13.82 3.98
CA GLU A 87 -8.84 13.57 5.37
C GLU A 87 -7.87 14.22 6.37
N GLU A 88 -6.55 14.05 6.14
CA GLU A 88 -5.50 14.66 6.97
C GLU A 88 -5.50 16.18 6.90
N SER A 89 -5.73 16.77 5.71
CA SER A 89 -5.53 18.20 5.48
C SER A 89 -6.78 19.04 5.71
N LEU A 90 -7.97 18.45 5.58
CA LEU A 90 -9.25 19.18 5.74
C LEU A 90 -10.01 18.74 6.97
N PHE A 91 -10.23 17.44 7.15
CA PHE A 91 -11.10 16.93 8.21
C PHE A 91 -10.45 17.07 9.59
N GLN A 92 -9.21 16.60 9.75
CA GLN A 92 -8.53 16.65 11.05
C GLN A 92 -8.34 18.08 11.59
N PRO A 93 -7.92 19.08 10.79
CA PRO A 93 -7.77 20.45 11.28
C PRO A 93 -9.12 21.09 11.64
N ALA A 94 -10.16 20.89 10.81
CA ALA A 94 -11.49 21.43 11.08
C ALA A 94 -12.09 20.84 12.36
N LEU A 95 -11.95 19.53 12.56
CA LEU A 95 -12.41 18.86 13.79
C LEU A 95 -11.63 19.36 15.00
N LYS A 96 -10.30 19.48 14.88
CA LYS A 96 -9.45 20.01 15.95
C LYS A 96 -9.87 21.41 16.36
N GLU A 97 -10.05 22.32 15.41
CA GLU A 97 -10.47 23.69 15.68
C GLU A 97 -11.85 23.73 16.38
N MET A 98 -12.80 22.93 15.90
CA MET A 98 -14.13 22.84 16.50
C MET A 98 -14.06 22.37 17.96
N ILE A 99 -13.32 21.29 18.23
CA ILE A 99 -13.19 20.74 19.58
C ILE A 99 -12.43 21.69 20.50
N GLU A 100 -11.29 22.23 20.06
CA GLU A 100 -10.53 23.21 20.86
C GLU A 100 -11.35 24.44 21.20
N ARG A 101 -12.17 24.94 20.27
CA ARG A 101 -13.04 26.09 20.51
C ARG A 101 -14.10 25.78 21.56
N GLN A 102 -14.76 24.62 21.47
CA GLN A 102 -15.81 24.24 22.41
C GLN A 102 -15.24 23.92 23.80
N THR A 103 -14.11 23.22 23.84
CA THR A 103 -13.44 22.80 25.09
C THR A 103 -12.64 23.93 25.76
N LYS A 104 -12.78 25.17 25.28
CA LYS A 104 -12.36 26.41 25.94
C LYS A 104 -13.53 27.21 26.52
N ASP A 105 -14.78 26.81 26.28
CA ASP A 105 -15.95 27.47 26.86
C ASP A 105 -16.11 27.04 28.34
N PRO A 106 -16.12 27.99 29.30
CA PRO A 106 -16.36 27.68 30.71
C PRO A 106 -17.62 26.85 30.98
N LYS A 107 -18.68 27.01 30.17
CA LYS A 107 -19.92 26.20 30.29
C LYS A 107 -19.67 24.75 29.95
N VAL A 108 -19.06 24.48 28.80
CA VAL A 108 -18.72 23.12 28.35
C VAL A 108 -17.79 22.44 29.35
N LEU A 109 -16.78 23.17 29.85
CA LEU A 109 -15.90 22.66 30.90
C LEU A 109 -16.68 22.28 32.16
N SER A 110 -17.58 23.14 32.65
CA SER A 110 -18.39 22.84 33.83
C SER A 110 -19.32 21.63 33.64
N GLU A 111 -19.87 21.45 32.44
CA GLU A 111 -20.71 20.32 32.07
C GLU A 111 -19.90 19.02 32.01
N LEU A 112 -18.70 19.05 31.41
CA LEU A 112 -17.78 17.91 31.37
C LEU A 112 -17.38 17.48 32.79
N ILE A 113 -16.97 18.44 33.64
CA ILE A 113 -16.59 18.15 35.04
C ILE A 113 -17.77 17.51 35.77
N THR A 114 -18.96 18.10 35.63
CA THR A 114 -20.17 17.58 36.27
C THR A 114 -20.51 16.17 35.81
N ALA A 115 -20.37 15.90 34.50
CA ALA A 115 -20.64 14.58 33.93
C ALA A 115 -19.67 13.52 34.46
N VAL A 116 -18.36 13.83 34.49
CA VAL A 116 -17.32 12.91 34.96
C VAL A 116 -17.45 12.62 36.45
N VAL A 117 -17.58 13.67 37.28
CA VAL A 117 -17.73 13.51 38.73
C VAL A 117 -18.96 12.66 39.05
N ARG A 118 -20.10 12.92 38.39
CA ARG A 118 -21.31 12.10 38.56
C ARG A 118 -21.14 10.66 38.08
N ALA A 119 -20.37 10.41 37.04
CA ALA A 119 -20.09 9.06 36.58
C ALA A 119 -19.28 8.28 37.62
N ILE A 120 -18.21 8.90 38.17
CA ILE A 120 -17.39 8.32 39.25
C ILE A 120 -18.24 8.03 40.48
N ASP A 121 -19.10 8.98 40.89
CA ASP A 121 -19.96 8.81 42.06
C ASP A 121 -20.95 7.64 41.90
N ARG A 122 -21.47 7.41 40.67
CA ARG A 122 -22.37 6.28 40.37
C ARG A 122 -21.67 4.93 40.46
N GLU A 123 -20.37 4.87 40.19
CA GLU A 123 -19.58 3.65 40.34
C GLU A 123 -19.24 3.33 41.81
N GLY A 124 -19.70 4.16 42.75
CA GLY A 124 -19.54 3.94 44.19
C GLY A 124 -18.16 4.33 44.73
N ALA A 125 -17.37 5.04 43.92
CA ALA A 125 -16.03 5.47 44.30
C ALA A 125 -16.12 6.73 45.19
N SER A 126 -15.96 6.58 46.51
CA SER A 126 -15.82 7.72 47.42
C SER A 126 -14.38 8.24 47.41
N VAL A 127 -13.92 8.65 46.23
CA VAL A 127 -12.53 9.04 45.94
C VAL A 127 -12.40 10.56 45.94
N ASN A 128 -11.29 11.08 46.47
CA ASN A 128 -10.97 12.50 46.37
C ASN A 128 -10.54 12.85 44.95
N LEU A 129 -11.18 13.86 44.36
CA LEU A 129 -10.93 14.27 42.99
C LEU A 129 -10.16 15.59 42.95
N SER A 130 -9.29 15.72 41.95
CA SER A 130 -8.66 16.99 41.58
C SER A 130 -8.89 17.20 40.09
N VAL A 131 -9.32 18.39 39.70
CA VAL A 131 -9.68 18.69 38.30
C VAL A 131 -8.82 19.83 37.82
N ALA A 132 -8.18 19.66 36.67
CA ALA A 132 -7.41 20.70 36.01
C ALA A 132 -8.05 21.14 34.70
N ILE A 133 -8.02 22.45 34.45
CA ILE A 133 -8.53 23.12 33.25
C ILE A 133 -7.40 23.95 32.60
N PRO A 134 -7.57 24.39 31.35
CA PRO A 134 -6.55 25.18 30.65
C PRO A 134 -6.31 26.53 31.35
N ALA A 135 -5.04 26.90 31.57
CA ALA A 135 -4.60 28.11 32.30
C ALA A 135 -5.15 29.44 31.75
N GLN A 136 -5.51 29.45 30.48
CA GLN A 136 -6.06 30.55 29.69
C GLN A 136 -7.56 30.77 29.96
N ILE A 137 -8.21 29.83 30.66
CA ILE A 137 -9.60 29.93 31.08
C ILE A 137 -9.64 30.32 32.56
N SER A 138 -10.49 31.28 32.90
CA SER A 138 -10.67 31.72 34.28
C SER A 138 -11.29 30.60 35.12
N ALA A 139 -10.54 30.14 36.13
CA ALA A 139 -11.02 29.18 37.12
C ALA A 139 -12.28 29.66 37.83
N ASP A 140 -12.35 30.94 38.21
CA ASP A 140 -13.53 31.52 38.88
C ASP A 140 -14.79 31.42 38.02
N ARG A 141 -14.68 31.64 36.71
CA ARG A 141 -15.82 31.49 35.79
C ARG A 141 -16.32 30.05 35.70
N VAL A 142 -15.41 29.07 35.73
CA VAL A 142 -15.80 27.66 35.73
C VAL A 142 -16.38 27.27 37.08
N ASN A 143 -15.73 27.64 38.18
CA ASN A 143 -16.18 27.37 39.55
C ASN A 143 -17.57 27.95 39.82
N ALA A 144 -17.88 29.14 39.32
CA ALA A 144 -19.19 29.77 39.45
C ALA A 144 -20.33 29.01 38.73
N LEU A 145 -19.99 28.15 37.76
CA LEU A 145 -20.94 27.32 37.03
C LEU A 145 -21.10 25.92 37.64
N LEU A 146 -20.20 25.52 38.54
CA LEU A 146 -20.27 24.25 39.24
C LEU A 146 -21.23 24.35 40.44
N SER A 147 -21.96 23.27 40.70
CA SER A 147 -22.78 23.20 41.92
C SER A 147 -21.90 23.00 43.15
N SER A 148 -22.41 23.39 44.33
CA SER A 148 -21.72 23.18 45.60
C SER A 148 -21.36 21.70 45.83
N GLN A 149 -22.25 20.78 45.46
CA GLN A 149 -22.02 19.34 45.55
C GLN A 149 -20.79 18.91 44.73
N ILE A 150 -20.63 19.43 43.51
CA ILE A 150 -19.47 19.09 42.67
C ILE A 150 -18.21 19.70 43.25
N LEU A 151 -18.25 20.94 43.72
CA LEU A 151 -17.10 21.61 44.35
C LEU A 151 -16.64 20.88 45.61
N GLU A 152 -17.55 20.33 46.41
CA GLU A 152 -17.23 19.54 47.60
C GLU A 152 -16.55 18.20 47.29
N ARG A 153 -16.77 17.64 46.10
CA ARG A 153 -16.05 16.44 45.62
C ARG A 153 -14.61 16.75 45.22
N LEU A 154 -14.30 18.01 44.92
CA LEU A 154 -12.96 18.44 44.56
C LEU A 154 -12.15 18.78 45.83
N LYS A 155 -10.96 18.20 45.97
CA LYS A 155 -10.09 18.42 47.13
C LYS A 155 -9.77 19.91 47.34
N GLU A 156 -9.56 20.63 46.25
CA GLU A 156 -9.22 22.05 46.24
C GLU A 156 -10.44 22.97 46.37
N LYS A 157 -11.65 22.40 46.43
CA LYS A 157 -12.93 23.13 46.38
C LYS A 157 -13.05 24.04 45.15
N GLY A 158 -12.44 23.62 44.05
CA GLY A 158 -12.39 24.34 42.79
C GLY A 158 -11.47 23.66 41.80
N VAL A 159 -11.44 24.18 40.58
CA VAL A 159 -10.56 23.70 39.51
C VAL A 159 -9.16 24.29 39.60
N LEU A 160 -8.17 23.48 39.23
CA LEU A 160 -6.77 23.87 39.07
C LEU A 160 -6.49 24.33 37.64
N LEU A 161 -5.42 25.11 37.46
CA LEU A 161 -4.94 25.50 36.14
C LEU A 161 -3.81 24.57 35.68
N SER A 162 -3.83 24.20 34.42
CA SER A 162 -2.81 23.38 33.76
C SER A 162 -2.45 23.90 32.38
N SER A 163 -1.39 23.34 31.78
CA SER A 163 -0.92 23.67 30.43
C SER A 163 -1.74 23.02 29.31
N LEU A 164 -2.96 22.56 29.59
CA LEU A 164 -3.85 21.99 28.58
C LEU A 164 -4.16 23.02 27.49
N GLY A 165 -4.30 22.59 26.25
CA GLY A 165 -4.78 23.46 25.16
C GLY A 165 -6.29 23.72 25.22
N GLY A 166 -7.04 22.76 25.76
CA GLY A 166 -8.50 22.72 25.89
C GLY A 166 -8.91 21.43 26.62
N GLY A 167 -10.13 21.37 27.16
CA GLY A 167 -10.68 20.19 27.83
C GLY A 167 -10.38 20.14 29.32
N ILE A 168 -10.48 18.96 29.94
CA ILE A 168 -10.24 18.77 31.37
C ILE A 168 -9.37 17.55 31.65
N GLU A 169 -8.68 17.57 32.78
CA GLU A 169 -8.02 16.40 33.34
C GLU A 169 -8.58 16.15 34.75
N VAL A 170 -9.02 14.93 35.03
CA VAL A 170 -9.58 14.55 36.34
C VAL A 170 -8.70 13.50 36.99
N LYS A 171 -8.09 13.83 38.13
CA LYS A 171 -7.24 12.95 38.91
C LYS A 171 -8.01 12.33 40.07
N LEU A 172 -8.01 11.01 40.12
CA LEU A 172 -8.49 10.21 41.24
C LEU A 172 -7.31 10.02 42.19
N LEU A 173 -7.25 10.84 43.24
CA LEU A 173 -6.06 10.95 44.09
C LEU A 173 -5.74 9.66 44.84
N ASP A 174 -6.77 8.91 45.23
CA ASP A 174 -6.63 7.67 46.00
C ASP A 174 -6.18 6.49 45.13
N GLU A 175 -6.55 6.49 43.85
CA GLU A 175 -6.29 5.40 42.90
C GLU A 175 -5.07 5.64 41.99
N LYS A 176 -4.47 6.84 42.07
CA LYS A 176 -3.41 7.31 41.15
C LYS A 176 -3.81 7.18 39.68
N MET A 177 -5.11 7.29 39.40
CA MET A 177 -5.67 7.26 38.04
C MET A 177 -5.95 8.68 37.56
N THR A 178 -5.77 8.91 36.26
CA THR A 178 -6.10 10.17 35.60
C THR A 178 -7.03 9.89 34.44
N ILE A 179 -8.18 10.55 34.43
CA ILE A 179 -9.10 10.59 33.30
C ILE A 179 -8.74 11.81 32.48
N ASP A 180 -8.17 11.59 31.29
CA ASP A 180 -7.84 12.64 30.36
C ASP A 180 -9.00 12.89 29.38
N LEU A 181 -9.53 14.11 29.40
CA LEU A 181 -10.52 14.62 28.46
C LEU A 181 -10.00 15.93 27.84
N SER A 182 -8.70 15.97 27.56
CA SER A 182 -8.07 17.04 26.78
C SER A 182 -8.69 17.14 25.39
N ALA A 183 -8.58 18.32 24.78
CA ALA A 183 -9.06 18.56 23.42
C ALA A 183 -8.46 17.57 22.40
N GLU A 184 -7.22 17.14 22.60
CA GLU A 184 -6.56 16.15 21.74
C GLU A 184 -7.20 14.76 21.88
N THR A 185 -7.40 14.28 23.11
CA THR A 185 -8.04 13.00 23.40
C THR A 185 -9.49 12.97 22.91
N LEU A 186 -10.24 14.05 23.11
CA LEU A 186 -11.60 14.20 22.58
C LEU A 186 -11.62 14.19 21.05
N LYS A 187 -10.64 14.84 20.40
CA LYS A 187 -10.50 14.83 18.94
C LYS A 187 -10.27 13.43 18.41
N GLU A 188 -9.36 12.67 19.00
CA GLU A 188 -9.10 11.28 18.59
C GLU A 188 -10.33 10.39 18.79
N LEU A 189 -11.00 10.52 19.94
CA LEU A 189 -12.22 9.79 20.23
C LEU A 189 -13.31 10.08 19.19
N VAL A 190 -13.62 11.36 18.96
CA VAL A 190 -14.65 11.77 18.01
C VAL A 190 -14.27 11.39 16.58
N ALA A 191 -13.01 11.57 16.19
CA ALA A 191 -12.52 11.19 14.86
C ALA A 191 -12.74 9.70 14.60
N THR A 192 -12.54 8.83 15.60
CA THR A 192 -12.74 7.38 15.48
C THR A 192 -14.16 7.02 15.04
N TYR A 193 -15.17 7.74 15.54
CA TYR A 193 -16.58 7.49 15.19
C TYR A 193 -17.00 8.17 13.88
N ILE A 194 -16.52 9.40 13.61
CA ILE A 194 -16.99 10.18 12.46
C ILE A 194 -16.24 9.83 11.17
N ARG A 195 -15.00 9.33 11.25
CA ARG A 195 -14.15 9.06 10.06
C ARG A 195 -14.84 8.20 9.00
N LYS A 196 -15.54 7.15 9.44
CA LYS A 196 -16.28 6.25 8.53
C LYS A 196 -17.39 6.98 7.79
N ASP A 197 -18.19 7.75 8.52
CA ASP A 197 -19.31 8.51 7.95
C ASP A 197 -18.82 9.64 7.05
N PHE A 198 -17.72 10.32 7.43
CA PHE A 198 -17.05 11.30 6.59
C PHE A 198 -16.60 10.68 5.26
N ARG A 199 -15.89 9.55 5.29
CA ARG A 199 -15.43 8.88 4.06
C ARG A 199 -16.59 8.49 3.15
N LYS A 200 -17.67 7.94 3.72
CA LYS A 200 -18.88 7.60 2.99
C LYS A 200 -19.54 8.83 2.36
N LEU A 201 -19.64 9.93 3.11
CA LEU A 201 -20.27 11.16 2.61
C LEU A 201 -19.45 11.83 1.49
N PHE A 202 -18.13 11.90 1.64
CA PHE A 202 -17.27 12.66 0.72
C PHE A 202 -16.76 11.84 -0.47
N PHE A 203 -16.61 10.52 -0.32
CA PHE A 203 -15.99 9.67 -1.34
C PHE A 203 -16.90 8.57 -1.90
N GLY A 204 -18.11 8.39 -1.33
CA GLY A 204 -19.05 7.33 -1.71
C GLY A 204 -18.84 6.05 -0.91
#